data_AF-A0A7X7QVH6-F1
#
_entry.id   AF-A0A7X7QVH6-F1
#
_cell.length_a   1.000
_cell.length_b   1.000
_cell.length_c   1.000
_cell.angle_alpha   90.00
_cell.angle_beta   90.00
_cell.angle_gamma   90.00
#
_symmetry.space_group_name_H-M   'P 1'
#
loop_
_entity.id
_entity.type
_entity.pdbx_description
1 polymer ?
#
loop_
_entity_poly.entity_id
_entity_poly.type
_entity_poly.pdbx_seq_one_letter_code
_entity_poly.pdbx_strand_id
1 'polypeptide(L)'
;MRLLYDKVYEQICKVDFESIWEGFHAYHFALYDDKKVYFKDKTIMYEECFLGNTSIKYDNEQIAIWKIDDYSKEDPIELAANMVHEMFHAYQYELGEKRFPNDI
;
A
#
# COMPACT_ATOMS: atom_id res chain seq x y z
N MET A 1 13.68 1.79 6.70
CA MET A 1 12.72 1.86 5.58
C MET A 1 12.90 0.79 4.51
N ARG A 2 13.99 0.75 3.71
CA ARG A 2 14.16 -0.26 2.64
C ARG A 2 13.97 -1.71 3.13
N LEU A 3 14.65 -2.08 4.22
CA LEU A 3 14.48 -3.40 4.82
C LEU A 3 13.03 -3.68 5.29
N LEU A 4 12.31 -2.66 5.77
CA LEU A 4 10.92 -2.81 6.16
C LEU A 4 10.05 -3.06 4.92
N TYR A 5 10.25 -2.29 3.85
CA TYR A 5 9.58 -2.49 2.57
C TYR A 5 9.75 -3.92 2.07
N ASP A 6 10.98 -4.44 2.07
CA ASP A 6 11.28 -5.79 1.58
C ASP A 6 10.56 -6.86 2.42
N LYS A 7 10.57 -6.71 3.76
CA LYS A 7 9.86 -7.62 4.66
C LYS A 7 8.34 -7.59 4.47
N VAL A 8 7.76 -6.40 4.26
CA VAL A 8 6.32 -6.24 3.96
C VAL A 8 5.98 -6.89 2.63
N TYR A 9 6.78 -6.62 1.60
CA TYR A 9 6.64 -7.23 0.27
C TYR A 9 6.65 -8.76 0.35
N GLU A 10 7.58 -9.34 1.12
CA GLU A 10 7.63 -10.79 1.36
C GLU A 10 6.37 -11.36 2.02
N GLN A 11 5.71 -10.62 2.93
CA GLN A 11 4.45 -11.08 3.52
C GLN A 11 3.30 -10.97 2.52
N ILE A 12 3.22 -9.87 1.77
CA ILE A 12 2.21 -9.66 0.73
C ILE A 12 2.29 -10.77 -0.33
N CYS A 13 3.50 -11.20 -0.73
CA CYS A 13 3.68 -12.31 -1.66
C CYS A 13 3.13 -13.66 -1.18
N LYS A 14 2.83 -13.82 0.11
CA LYS A 14 2.25 -15.05 0.68
C LYS A 14 0.72 -15.00 0.74
N VAL A 15 0.11 -13.85 0.46
CA VAL A 15 -1.34 -13.65 0.53
C VAL A 15 -2.00 -14.28 -0.69
N ASP A 16 -3.05 -15.04 -0.44
CA ASP A 16 -3.96 -15.55 -1.48
C ASP A 16 -5.10 -14.54 -1.66
N PHE A 17 -4.93 -13.61 -2.61
CA PHE A 17 -5.87 -12.50 -2.82
C PHE A 17 -7.24 -12.96 -3.31
N GLU A 18 -7.30 -14.00 -4.14
CA GLU A 18 -8.55 -14.59 -4.65
C GLU A 18 -9.39 -15.20 -3.51
N SER A 19 -8.74 -15.68 -2.45
CA SER A 19 -9.44 -16.18 -1.25
C SER A 19 -10.10 -15.06 -0.43
N ILE A 20 -9.64 -13.82 -0.57
CA ILE A 20 -10.20 -12.64 0.11
C ILE A 20 -11.43 -12.15 -0.66
N TRP A 21 -11.30 -11.97 -1.97
CA TRP A 21 -12.37 -11.50 -2.84
C TRP A 21 -12.11 -11.94 -4.29
N GLU A 22 -13.16 -12.37 -4.99
CA GLU A 22 -13.06 -12.85 -6.37
C GLU A 22 -12.49 -11.77 -7.31
N GLY A 23 -11.41 -12.09 -8.01
CA GLY A 23 -10.70 -11.19 -8.94
C GLY A 23 -9.79 -10.16 -8.26
N PHE A 24 -9.72 -10.14 -6.93
CA PHE A 24 -8.79 -9.29 -6.22
C PHE A 24 -7.35 -9.77 -6.43
N HIS A 25 -6.45 -8.83 -6.71
CA HIS A 25 -5.05 -9.10 -6.97
C HIS A 25 -4.15 -8.07 -6.27
N ALA A 26 -2.86 -8.39 -6.17
CA ALA A 26 -1.89 -7.50 -5.58
C ALA A 26 -1.69 -6.24 -6.44
N TYR A 27 -1.64 -5.07 -5.80
CA TYR A 27 -1.29 -3.80 -6.43
C TYR A 27 0.15 -3.40 -6.07
N HIS A 28 0.74 -2.51 -6.86
CA HIS A 28 1.96 -1.84 -6.42
C HIS A 28 1.70 -0.99 -5.18
N PHE A 29 2.74 -0.84 -4.36
CA PHE A 29 2.65 -0.01 -3.17
C PHE A 29 3.93 0.75 -2.88
N ALA A 30 3.78 1.81 -2.07
CA ALA A 30 4.87 2.58 -1.53
C ALA A 30 4.75 2.80 -0.01
N LEU A 31 5.88 2.74 0.68
CA LEU A 31 5.99 3.24 2.05
C LEU A 31 6.66 4.61 2.00
N TYR A 32 6.20 5.56 2.80
CA TYR A 32 6.79 6.89 2.80
C TYR A 32 6.95 7.47 4.21
N ASP A 33 7.86 8.43 4.31
CA ASP A 33 8.02 9.29 5.49
C ASP A 33 7.96 10.76 5.03
N ASP A 34 8.14 11.71 5.95
CA ASP A 34 8.09 13.15 5.65
C ASP A 34 9.22 13.61 4.69
N LYS A 35 10.12 12.72 4.25
CA LYS A 35 11.28 13.05 3.41
C LYS A 35 11.32 12.26 2.12
N LYS A 36 10.92 10.99 2.12
CA LYS A 36 11.14 10.05 1.01
C LYS A 36 9.98 9.09 0.83
N VAL A 37 9.82 8.64 -0.41
CA VAL A 37 8.89 7.59 -0.82
C VAL A 37 9.68 6.40 -1.34
N TYR A 38 9.36 5.20 -0.87
CA TYR A 38 10.03 3.95 -1.17
C TYR A 38 9.09 3.04 -1.95
N PHE A 39 9.42 2.81 -3.21
CA PHE A 39 8.81 1.81 -4.09
C PHE A 39 9.72 0.58 -4.17
N LYS A 40 9.25 -0.49 -4.81
CA LYS A 40 10.02 -1.73 -5.02
C LYS A 40 11.44 -1.47 -5.53
N ASP A 41 11.55 -0.80 -6.68
CA ASP A 41 12.84 -0.65 -7.37
C ASP A 41 13.43 0.76 -7.29
N LYS A 42 12.71 1.73 -6.70
CA LYS A 42 13.15 3.13 -6.62
C LYS A 42 12.86 3.79 -5.28
N THR A 43 13.55 4.89 -5.02
CA THR A 43 13.26 5.83 -3.93
C THR A 43 13.26 7.23 -4.50
N ILE A 44 12.25 8.03 -4.17
CA ILE A 44 12.14 9.43 -4.56
C ILE A 44 12.02 10.31 -3.30
N MET A 45 12.09 11.62 -3.49
CA MET A 45 11.75 12.58 -2.43
C MET A 45 10.23 12.60 -2.21
N TYR A 46 9.82 12.96 -1.01
CA TYR A 46 8.41 13.15 -0.69
C TYR A 46 7.74 14.16 -1.65
N GLU A 47 6.53 13.82 -2.09
CA GLU A 47 5.66 14.66 -2.91
C GLU A 47 4.29 14.77 -2.23
N GLU A 48 3.60 15.90 -2.40
CA GLU A 48 2.35 16.20 -1.67
C GLU A 48 1.20 15.22 -1.95
N CYS A 49 1.27 14.46 -3.05
CA CYS A 49 0.27 13.44 -3.38
C CYS A 49 0.33 12.21 -2.46
N PHE A 50 1.43 11.98 -1.74
CA PHE A 50 1.57 10.91 -0.76
C PHE A 50 1.04 11.37 0.60
N LEU A 51 -0.29 11.32 0.78
CA LEU A 51 -0.94 11.80 1.99
C LEU A 51 -1.92 10.77 2.56
N GLY A 52 -1.79 10.50 3.86
CA GLY A 52 -2.59 9.52 4.58
C GLY A 52 -2.15 8.08 4.30
N ASN A 53 -3.01 7.15 4.72
CA ASN A 53 -2.90 5.73 4.42
C ASN A 53 -4.12 5.40 3.56
N THR A 54 -3.89 5.18 2.27
CA THR A 54 -4.95 5.04 1.27
C THR A 54 -4.40 4.43 -0.02
N SER A 55 -5.21 4.40 -1.08
CA SER A 55 -4.71 4.23 -2.45
C SER A 55 -4.76 5.55 -3.24
N ILE A 56 -3.73 5.80 -4.05
CA ILE A 56 -3.64 7.01 -4.90
C ILE A 56 -3.36 6.62 -6.35
N LYS A 57 -3.72 7.51 -7.28
CA LYS A 57 -3.30 7.41 -8.68
C LYS A 57 -1.94 8.09 -8.85
N TYR A 58 -0.90 7.32 -9.18
CA TYR A 58 0.47 7.78 -9.39
C TYR A 58 1.03 7.16 -10.68
N ASP A 59 1.66 7.95 -11.56
CA ASP A 59 2.19 7.49 -12.85
C ASP A 59 1.19 6.67 -13.70
N ASN A 60 -0.10 7.06 -13.70
CA ASN A 60 -1.23 6.36 -14.34
C ASN A 60 -1.61 5.00 -13.76
N GLU A 61 -1.04 4.62 -12.62
CA GLU A 61 -1.36 3.39 -11.89
C GLU A 61 -2.03 3.72 -10.55
N GLN A 62 -2.96 2.87 -10.09
CA GLN A 62 -3.50 2.96 -8.74
C GLN A 62 -2.59 2.16 -7.80
N ILE A 63 -2.03 2.82 -6.78
CA ILE A 63 -1.10 2.22 -5.84
C ILE A 63 -1.56 2.41 -4.40
N ALA A 64 -1.24 1.45 -3.53
CA ALA A 64 -1.44 1.59 -2.08
C ALA A 64 -0.28 2.37 -1.45
N ILE A 65 -0.57 3.26 -0.50
CA ILE A 65 0.44 4.06 0.20
C ILE A 65 0.25 3.99 1.71
N TRP A 66 1.37 4.02 2.44
CA TRP A 66 1.33 4.03 3.90
C TRP A 66 2.45 4.89 4.48
N LYS A 67 2.08 5.76 5.43
CA LYS A 67 3.00 6.63 6.15
C LYS A 67 3.67 5.87 7.29
N ILE A 68 4.98 5.97 7.38
CA ILE A 68 5.79 5.38 8.44
C ILE A 68 6.46 6.51 9.22
N ASP A 69 5.99 6.75 10.44
CA ASP A 69 6.57 7.75 11.34
C ASP A 69 7.86 7.22 12.02
N ASP A 70 7.84 5.96 12.45
CA ASP A 70 9.00 5.30 13.09
C ASP A 70 9.11 3.83 12.65
N TYR A 71 9.91 3.61 11.60
CA TYR A 71 10.08 2.28 11.01
C TYR A 71 10.62 1.21 11.98
N SER A 72 11.19 1.60 13.13
CA SER A 72 11.72 0.65 14.12
C SER A 72 10.62 -0.01 14.96
N LYS A 73 9.41 0.54 14.95
CA LYS A 73 8.24 0.07 15.70
C LYS A 73 7.24 -0.72 14.86
N GLU A 74 7.44 -0.75 13.54
CA GLU A 74 6.54 -1.40 12.60
C GLU A 74 6.71 -2.92 12.63
N ASP A 75 5.60 -3.65 12.80
CA ASP A 75 5.55 -5.08 12.54
C ASP A 75 5.27 -5.32 11.04
N PRO A 76 6.19 -5.97 10.29
CA PRO A 76 5.98 -6.22 8.86
C PRO A 76 4.74 -7.05 8.53
N ILE A 77 4.26 -7.90 9.44
CA ILE A 77 3.06 -8.72 9.21
C ILE A 77 1.81 -7.87 9.34
N GLU A 78 1.71 -7.09 10.41
CA GLU A 78 0.59 -6.16 10.63
C GLU A 78 0.54 -5.11 9.53
N LEU A 79 1.69 -4.52 9.20
CA LEU A 79 1.79 -3.55 8.11
C LEU A 79 1.42 -4.17 6.77
N ALA A 80 1.79 -5.43 6.48
CA ALA A 80 1.36 -6.10 5.26
C ALA A 80 -0.17 -6.30 5.20
N ALA A 81 -0.82 -6.64 6.32
CA ALA A 81 -2.29 -6.73 6.37
C ALA A 81 -2.94 -5.37 6.09
N ASN A 82 -2.41 -4.31 6.69
CA ASN A 82 -2.84 -2.93 6.43
C ASN A 82 -2.61 -2.53 4.97
N MET A 83 -1.47 -2.88 4.38
CA MET A 83 -1.22 -2.63 2.96
C MET A 83 -2.21 -3.38 2.06
N VAL A 84 -2.56 -4.63 2.37
CA VAL A 84 -3.56 -5.39 1.59
C VAL A 84 -4.95 -4.75 1.68
N HIS A 85 -5.31 -4.17 2.83
CA HIS A 85 -6.51 -3.36 2.95
C HIS A 85 -6.47 -2.14 2.01
N GLU A 86 -5.36 -1.39 1.98
CA GLU A 86 -5.22 -0.27 1.06
C GLU A 86 -5.20 -0.69 -0.43
N MET A 87 -4.65 -1.87 -0.74
CA MET A 87 -4.74 -2.46 -2.08
C MET A 87 -6.19 -2.80 -2.46
N PHE A 88 -7.03 -3.15 -1.49
CA PHE A 88 -8.45 -3.41 -1.75
C PHE A 88 -9.17 -2.12 -2.17
N HIS A 89 -8.82 -0.96 -1.63
CA HIS A 89 -9.31 0.31 -2.15
C HIS A 89 -8.84 0.55 -3.60
N ALA A 90 -7.61 0.18 -3.94
CA ALA A 90 -7.14 0.26 -5.32
C ALA A 90 -7.99 -0.60 -6.27
N TYR A 91 -8.34 -1.82 -5.84
CA TYR A 91 -9.26 -2.71 -6.56
C TYR A 91 -10.66 -2.12 -6.74
N GLN A 92 -11.23 -1.51 -5.70
CA GLN A 92 -12.51 -0.81 -5.78
C GLN A 92 -12.49 0.31 -6.84
N TYR A 93 -11.39 1.08 -6.89
CA TYR A 93 -11.21 2.10 -7.92
C TYR A 93 -11.12 1.52 -9.33
N GLU A 94 -10.42 0.40 -9.52
CA GLU A 94 -10.31 -0.30 -10.81
C GLU A 94 -11.69 -0.73 -11.34
N LEU A 95 -12.55 -1.24 -10.46
CA LEU A 95 -13.92 -1.63 -10.80
C LEU A 95 -14.89 -0.44 -10.97
N GLY A 96 -14.41 0.79 -10.74
CA GLY A 96 -15.25 1.99 -10.78
C GLY A 96 -16.23 2.08 -9.62
N GLU A 97 -16.01 1.33 -8.54
CA GLU A 97 -16.81 1.42 -7.33
C GLU A 97 -16.56 2.75 -6.62
N LYS A 98 -17.63 3.47 -6.31
CA LYS A 98 -17.59 4.73 -5.55
C LYS A 98 -18.10 4.57 -4.12
N ARG A 99 -18.45 3.34 -3.73
CA ARG A 99 -18.98 2.99 -2.42
C ARG A 99 -17.83 2.42 -1.60
N PHE A 100 -17.04 3.31 -1.03
CA PHE A 100 -16.08 2.91 -0.02
C PHE A 100 -16.87 2.51 1.23
N PRO A 101 -16.57 1.35 1.86
CA PRO A 101 -17.01 1.11 3.22
C PRO A 101 -16.59 2.32 4.06
N ASN A 102 -17.45 2.80 4.95
CA ASN A 102 -16.98 3.74 5.95
C ASN A 102 -15.94 2.99 6.78
N ASP A 103 -14.66 3.32 6.61
CA ASP A 103 -13.62 2.89 7.53
C ASP A 103 -13.91 3.58 8.87
N ILE A 104 -14.52 2.83 9.79
CA ILE A 104 -14.89 3.26 11.15
C ILE A 104 -13.81 2.84 12.12
#